data_AF-A0A450TQT1-F1
#
_entry.id   AF-A0A450TQT1-F1
#
_cell.length_a   1.000
_cell.length_b   1.000
_cell.length_c   1.000
_cell.angle_alpha   90.00
_cell.angle_beta   90.00
_cell.angle_gamma   90.00
#
_symmetry.space_group_name_H-M   'P 1'
#
loop_
_entity.id
_entity.type
_entity.pdbx_description
1 polymer ?
#
loop_
_entity_poly.entity_id
_entity_poly.type
_entity_poly.pdbx_seq_one_letter_code
_entity_poly.pdbx_strand_id
1 'polypeptide(L)'
;MKPNEKWIDDWRIGVKPSAEGELAGELVKFFMDFWDKQKLDEKSKTTRNRYAGSLHALGGRLVEYSIFDDDVDKSLHDLLFESVGPDGGPLVFPNDKSWQDEVDMVCRKIYKHMQ
;
A
#
# COMPACT_ATOMS: atom_id res chain seq x y z
N MET A 1 11.40 -2.34 6.99
CA MET A 1 12.26 -2.09 5.81
C MET A 1 11.64 -0.90 5.06
N LYS A 2 12.41 0.07 4.56
CA LYS A 2 11.86 1.15 3.73
C LYS A 2 11.28 0.54 2.42
N PRO A 3 10.21 1.09 1.82
CA PRO A 3 9.75 0.67 0.50
C PRO A 3 10.92 0.58 -0.50
N ASN A 4 10.98 -0.50 -1.25
CA ASN A 4 12.03 -0.75 -2.23
C ASN A 4 11.57 -1.74 -3.29
N GLU A 5 12.35 -1.87 -4.36
CA GLU A 5 12.01 -2.67 -5.54
C GLU A 5 11.77 -4.15 -5.26
N LYS A 6 12.30 -4.73 -4.17
CA LYS A 6 12.03 -6.14 -3.81
C LYS A 6 10.55 -6.38 -3.52
N TRP A 7 9.81 -5.36 -3.11
CA TRP A 7 8.38 -5.47 -2.86
C TRP A 7 7.58 -5.76 -4.13
N ILE A 8 8.12 -5.40 -5.31
CA ILE A 8 7.51 -5.74 -6.61
C ILE A 8 7.43 -7.25 -6.79
N ASP A 9 8.50 -7.95 -6.41
CA ASP A 9 8.53 -9.42 -6.45
C ASP A 9 7.65 -10.03 -5.35
N ASP A 10 7.62 -9.43 -4.16
CA ASP A 10 6.78 -9.91 -3.04
C ASP A 10 5.28 -9.88 -3.36
N TRP A 11 4.83 -8.91 -4.16
CA TRP A 11 3.41 -8.74 -4.53
C TRP A 11 3.01 -9.49 -5.80
N ARG A 12 3.96 -10.14 -6.48
CA ARG A 12 3.69 -10.84 -7.73
C ARG A 12 2.79 -12.06 -7.51
N ILE A 13 1.67 -12.09 -8.22
CA ILE A 13 0.68 -13.18 -8.18
C ILE A 13 0.91 -14.11 -9.38
N GLY A 14 1.32 -13.55 -10.52
CA GLY A 14 1.66 -14.29 -11.73
C GLY A 14 0.49 -14.46 -12.72
N VAL A 15 -0.64 -13.79 -12.51
CA VAL A 15 -1.83 -13.86 -13.37
C VAL A 15 -1.68 -12.91 -14.55
N LYS A 16 -1.31 -11.65 -14.31
CA LYS A 16 -0.98 -10.66 -15.35
C LYS A 16 0.39 -10.03 -15.04
N PRO A 17 1.51 -10.76 -15.18
CA PRO A 17 2.82 -10.35 -14.65
C PRO A 17 3.29 -8.96 -15.06
N SER A 18 3.01 -8.52 -16.30
CA SER A 18 3.38 -7.18 -16.76
C SER A 18 2.58 -6.09 -16.04
N ALA A 19 1.25 -6.23 -15.96
CA ALA A 19 0.38 -5.26 -15.28
C ALA A 19 0.66 -5.21 -13.77
N GLU A 20 0.88 -6.37 -13.14
CA GLU A 20 1.30 -6.47 -11.73
C GLU A 20 2.59 -5.69 -11.49
N GLY A 21 3.60 -5.88 -12.34
CA GLY A 21 4.90 -5.22 -12.21
C GLY A 21 4.83 -3.71 -12.42
N GLU A 22 4.04 -3.24 -13.39
CA GLU A 22 3.82 -1.82 -13.64
C GLU A 22 3.17 -1.15 -12.42
N LEU A 23 2.03 -1.68 -11.95
CA LEU A 23 1.33 -1.13 -10.78
C LEU A 23 2.19 -1.20 -9.51
N ALA A 24 2.84 -2.34 -9.25
CA ALA A 24 3.72 -2.50 -8.11
C ALA A 24 4.88 -1.48 -8.12
N GLY A 25 5.46 -1.22 -9.30
CA GLY A 25 6.49 -0.20 -9.48
C GLY A 25 5.98 1.21 -9.17
N GLU A 26 4.76 1.55 -9.60
CA GLU A 26 4.13 2.83 -9.26
C GLU A 26 3.84 2.95 -7.75
N LEU A 27 3.33 1.89 -7.13
CA LEU A 27 3.08 1.82 -5.68
C LEU A 27 4.36 2.06 -4.88
N VAL A 28 5.47 1.40 -5.25
CA VAL A 28 6.76 1.59 -4.57
C VAL A 28 7.21 3.05 -4.68
N LYS A 29 7.13 3.67 -5.87
CA LYS A 29 7.46 5.09 -6.06
C LYS A 29 6.61 6.01 -5.18
N PHE A 30 5.30 5.79 -5.16
CA PHE A 30 4.37 6.55 -4.33
C PHE A 30 4.66 6.38 -2.83
N PHE A 31 4.91 5.15 -2.37
CA PHE A 31 5.22 4.87 -0.97
C PHE A 31 6.58 5.43 -0.55
N MET A 32 7.57 5.50 -1.44
CA MET A 32 8.84 6.19 -1.16
C MET A 32 8.63 7.70 -0.97
N ASP A 33 7.88 8.36 -1.86
CA ASP A 33 7.53 9.78 -1.71
C ASP A 33 6.78 10.03 -0.39
N PHE A 34 5.76 9.22 -0.10
CA PHE A 34 5.04 9.28 1.16
C PHE A 34 5.96 9.09 2.38
N TRP A 35 6.86 8.10 2.33
CA TRP A 35 7.81 7.81 3.40
C TRP A 35 8.71 9.02 3.70
N ASP A 36 9.20 9.67 2.65
CA ASP A 36 10.08 10.83 2.76
C ASP A 36 9.32 12.06 3.27
N LYS A 37 8.11 12.35 2.76
CA LYS A 37 7.28 13.46 3.24
C LYS A 37 6.88 13.31 4.71
N GLN A 38 6.64 12.08 5.17
CA GLN A 38 6.36 11.78 6.58
C GLN A 38 7.62 11.73 7.47
N LYS A 39 8.81 11.91 6.87
CA LYS A 39 10.12 11.83 7.55
C LYS A 39 10.27 10.57 8.37
N LEU A 40 9.87 9.43 7.81
CA LEU A 40 9.82 8.17 8.56
C LEU A 40 11.21 7.69 8.97
N ASP A 41 12.26 8.04 8.23
CA ASP A 41 13.65 7.71 8.57
C ASP A 41 14.11 8.34 9.91
N GLU A 42 13.49 9.45 10.33
CA GLU A 42 13.75 10.12 11.61
C GLU A 42 12.94 9.51 12.78
N LYS A 43 11.99 8.61 12.50
CA LYS A 43 11.12 8.02 13.52
C LYS A 43 11.75 6.80 14.19
N SER A 44 11.18 6.43 15.34
CA SER A 44 11.59 5.23 16.08
C SER A 44 11.52 3.97 15.20
N LYS A 45 12.33 2.96 15.53
CA LYS A 45 12.33 1.66 14.83
C LYS A 45 10.94 1.04 14.80
N THR A 46 10.21 1.08 15.93
CA THR A 46 8.84 0.55 16.03
C THR A 46 7.90 1.25 15.05
N THR A 47 7.95 2.59 14.98
CA THR A 47 7.11 3.34 14.04
C THR A 47 7.47 3.02 12.59
N ARG A 48 8.76 2.99 12.24
CA ARG A 48 9.20 2.61 10.89
C ARG A 48 8.74 1.21 10.50
N ASN A 49 8.80 0.25 11.43
CA ASN A 49 8.37 -1.12 11.16
C ASN A 49 6.86 -1.22 10.94
N ARG A 50 6.06 -0.53 11.76
CA ARG A 50 4.61 -0.45 11.57
C ARG A 50 4.25 0.15 10.22
N TYR A 51 4.82 1.30 9.86
CA TYR A 51 4.58 1.89 8.54
C TYR A 51 5.02 0.98 7.40
N ALA A 52 6.21 0.36 7.50
CA ALA A 52 6.69 -0.57 6.50
C ALA A 52 5.75 -1.77 6.32
N GLY A 53 5.29 -2.37 7.42
CA GLY A 53 4.36 -3.51 7.40
C GLY A 53 3.02 -3.13 6.79
N SER A 54 2.42 -2.01 7.23
CA SER A 54 1.14 -1.53 6.70
C SER A 54 1.22 -1.18 5.22
N LEU A 55 2.28 -0.50 4.78
CA LEU A 55 2.47 -0.15 3.36
C LEU A 55 2.67 -1.40 2.49
N HIS A 56 3.44 -2.37 2.98
CA HIS A 56 3.65 -3.63 2.27
C HIS A 56 2.36 -4.42 2.13
N ALA A 57 1.59 -4.53 3.21
CA ALA A 57 0.31 -5.21 3.25
C ALA A 57 -0.75 -4.53 2.35
N LEU A 58 -0.82 -3.19 2.39
CA LEU A 58 -1.69 -2.42 1.51
C LEU A 58 -1.31 -2.62 0.04
N GLY A 59 -0.03 -2.51 -0.31
CA GLY A 59 0.44 -2.67 -1.69
C GLY A 59 0.07 -4.03 -2.27
N GLY A 60 0.29 -5.11 -1.52
CA GLY A 60 -0.11 -6.46 -1.94
C GLY A 60 -1.61 -6.59 -2.19
N ARG A 61 -2.43 -5.98 -1.32
CA ARG A 61 -3.89 -5.98 -1.49
C ARG A 61 -4.36 -5.20 -2.70
N LEU A 62 -3.72 -4.06 -3.01
CA LEU A 62 -4.06 -3.25 -4.18
C LEU A 62 -3.68 -3.96 -5.49
N VAL A 63 -2.53 -4.63 -5.52
CA VAL A 63 -2.13 -5.47 -6.66
C VAL A 63 -3.15 -6.59 -6.84
N GLU A 64 -3.54 -7.28 -5.77
CA GLU A 64 -4.59 -8.30 -5.82
C GLU A 64 -5.91 -7.77 -6.39
N TYR A 65 -6.38 -6.61 -5.92
CA TYR A 65 -7.59 -5.99 -6.45
C TYR A 65 -7.51 -5.65 -7.93
N SER A 66 -6.40 -5.07 -8.40
CA SER A 66 -6.24 -4.75 -9.83
C SER A 66 -6.29 -5.97 -10.76
N ILE A 67 -6.00 -7.15 -10.24
CA ILE A 67 -5.95 -8.38 -11.04
C ILE A 67 -7.29 -9.08 -11.11
N PHE A 68 -8.03 -9.09 -9.99
CA PHE A 68 -9.30 -9.81 -9.88
C PHE A 68 -10.54 -8.92 -10.08
N ASP A 69 -10.38 -7.60 -10.13
CA ASP A 69 -11.43 -6.67 -10.55
C ASP A 69 -11.45 -6.61 -12.09
N ASP A 70 -12.22 -7.52 -12.70
CA ASP A 70 -12.26 -7.76 -14.16
C ASP A 70 -12.81 -6.57 -14.97
N ASP A 71 -13.35 -5.54 -14.34
CA ASP A 71 -14.16 -4.52 -15.02
C ASP A 71 -13.43 -3.22 -15.40
N VAL A 72 -12.23 -2.93 -14.88
CA VAL A 72 -11.54 -1.66 -15.20
C VAL A 72 -10.01 -1.77 -15.05
N ASP A 73 -9.25 -1.39 -16.09
CA ASP A 73 -7.83 -1.01 -15.95
C ASP A 73 -7.76 0.28 -15.11
N LYS A 74 -7.66 0.12 -13.79
CA LYS A 74 -7.61 1.25 -12.85
C LYS A 74 -6.19 1.79 -12.75
N SER A 75 -6.05 3.11 -12.78
CA SER A 75 -4.76 3.74 -12.46
C SER A 75 -4.42 3.57 -10.97
N LEU A 76 -3.14 3.72 -10.61
CA LEU A 76 -2.73 3.76 -9.20
C LEU A 76 -3.55 4.78 -8.38
N HIS A 77 -3.80 5.95 -8.96
CA HIS A 77 -4.52 7.02 -8.30
C HIS A 77 -5.97 6.58 -7.97
N ASP A 78 -6.65 5.96 -8.93
CA ASP A 78 -8.03 5.48 -8.73
C ASP A 78 -8.08 4.36 -7.69
N LEU A 79 -7.16 3.40 -7.78
CA LEU A 79 -7.05 2.31 -6.80
C LEU A 79 -6.84 2.83 -5.38
N LEU A 80 -5.94 3.81 -5.20
CA LEU A 80 -5.71 4.42 -3.90
C LEU A 80 -6.96 5.20 -3.45
N PHE A 81 -7.55 6.02 -4.30
CA PHE A 81 -8.70 6.85 -3.94
C PHE A 81 -9.94 6.03 -3.55
N GLU A 82 -10.15 4.88 -4.21
CA GLU A 82 -11.22 3.95 -3.87
C GLU A 82 -10.93 3.13 -2.62
N SER A 83 -9.65 2.86 -2.33
CA SER A 83 -9.25 1.94 -1.26
C SER A 83 -8.90 2.61 0.06
N VAL A 84 -8.48 3.88 0.06
CA VAL A 84 -8.09 4.60 1.28
C VAL A 84 -8.99 5.80 1.53
N GLY A 85 -9.37 5.99 2.79
CA GLY A 85 -10.30 7.04 3.18
C GLY A 85 -10.06 7.59 4.58
N PRO A 86 -10.91 8.52 5.03
CA PRO A 86 -10.82 9.11 6.36
C PRO A 86 -11.01 8.08 7.49
N ASP A 87 -11.69 6.97 7.21
CA ASP A 87 -11.99 5.93 8.19
C ASP A 87 -10.94 4.81 8.24
N GLY A 88 -10.15 4.62 7.18
CA GLY A 88 -9.18 3.53 7.11
C GLY A 88 -8.87 3.09 5.68
N GLY A 89 -8.59 1.81 5.52
CA GLY A 89 -8.29 1.20 4.23
C GLY A 89 -9.02 -0.12 4.00
N PRO A 90 -8.57 -0.92 3.02
CA PRO A 90 -9.16 -2.23 2.76
C PRO A 90 -8.94 -3.17 3.94
N LEU A 91 -9.83 -4.15 4.09
CA LEU A 91 -9.66 -5.23 5.04
C LEU A 91 -8.52 -6.15 4.57
N VAL A 92 -7.41 -6.14 5.31
CA VAL A 92 -6.22 -6.98 5.04
C VAL A 92 -6.07 -8.09 6.09
N PHE A 93 -6.38 -7.78 7.35
CA PHE A 93 -6.25 -8.72 8.47
C PHE A 93 -7.60 -8.99 9.14
N PRO A 94 -8.47 -9.85 8.56
CA PRO A 94 -9.84 -10.04 9.03
C PRO A 94 -9.94 -10.59 10.46
N ASN A 95 -8.92 -11.33 10.90
CA ASN A 95 -8.89 -11.97 12.21
C ASN A 95 -7.91 -11.31 13.20
N ASP A 96 -7.28 -10.20 12.81
CA ASP A 96 -6.32 -9.49 13.66
C ASP A 96 -6.58 -7.98 13.65
N LYS A 97 -7.43 -7.56 14.59
CA LYS A 97 -7.82 -6.15 14.73
C LYS A 97 -6.62 -5.25 15.00
N SER A 98 -5.62 -5.72 15.75
CA SER A 98 -4.46 -4.90 16.08
C SER A 98 -3.66 -4.56 14.83
N TRP A 99 -3.44 -5.55 13.95
CA TRP A 99 -2.77 -5.31 12.68
C TRP A 99 -3.64 -4.51 11.70
N GLN A 100 -4.95 -4.76 11.66
CA GLN A 100 -5.86 -3.94 10.83
C GLN A 100 -5.86 -2.46 11.27
N ASP A 101 -5.88 -2.18 12.56
CA ASP A 101 -5.83 -0.80 13.08
C ASP A 101 -4.53 -0.07 12.66
N GLU A 102 -3.42 -0.79 12.53
CA GLU A 102 -2.16 -0.26 12.00
C GLU A 102 -2.23 0.05 10.51
N VAL A 103 -2.86 -0.82 9.71
CA VAL A 103 -3.12 -0.58 8.28
C VAL A 103 -4.01 0.66 8.12
N ASP A 104 -5.14 0.70 8.81
CA ASP A 104 -6.10 1.80 8.73
C ASP A 104 -5.49 3.14 9.14
N MET A 105 -4.62 3.14 10.16
CA MET A 105 -3.89 4.34 10.55
C MET A 105 -3.00 4.88 9.43
N VAL A 106 -2.29 3.99 8.72
CA VAL A 106 -1.44 4.37 7.60
C VAL A 106 -2.30 4.80 6.40
N CYS A 107 -3.40 4.11 6.10
CA CYS A 107 -4.34 4.51 5.04
C CYS A 107 -4.89 5.92 5.26
N ARG A 108 -5.27 6.28 6.49
CA ARG A 108 -5.68 7.64 6.84
C ARG A 108 -4.59 8.68 6.62
N LYS A 109 -3.31 8.30 6.76
CA LYS A 109 -2.17 9.19 6.49
C LYS A 109 -1.90 9.33 4.99
N ILE A 110 -2.06 8.26 4.24
CA ILE A 110 -2.00 8.28 2.77
C ILE A 110 -3.12 9.17 2.22
N TYR A 111 -4.36 8.98 2.68
CA TYR A 111 -5.51 9.80 2.27
C TYR A 111 -5.23 11.30 2.46
N LYS A 112 -4.63 11.69 3.58
CA LYS A 112 -4.20 13.08 3.84
C LYS A 112 -3.05 13.55 2.97
N HIS A 113 -2.20 12.65 2.50
CA HIS A 113 -1.07 12.96 1.61
C HIS A 113 -1.51 13.14 0.15
N MET A 114 -2.66 12.59 -0.22
CA MET A 114 -3.27 12.75 -1.54
C MET A 114 -4.08 14.05 -1.70
N GLN A 115 -4.33 14.77 -0.60
CA GLN A 115 -4.99 16.09 -0.58
C GLN A 115 -3.98 17.23 -0.70
#